data_AF-A0A3P7BA71-F1
#
_entry.id   AF-A0A3P7BA71-F1
#
_cell.length_a   1.000
_cell.length_b   1.000
_cell.length_c   1.000
_cell.angle_alpha   90.00
_cell.angle_beta   90.00
_cell.angle_gamma   90.00
#
_symmetry.space_group_name_H-M   'P 1'
#
loop_
_entity.id
_entity.type
_entity.pdbx_description
1 polymer ?
#
loop_
_entity_poly.entity_id
_entity_poly.type
_entity_poly.pdbx_seq_one_letter_code
_entity_poly.pdbx_strand_id
1 'polypeptide(L)'
;MLCAYFRLKEGFSFLFCPSLIHKISVVIKSCSETCGTNEQYNECGSACEPSCKNPKPEMCTMQCVVGCQCKSGFFRDDSGQCVAKCSSTEPSLPPCSQVKCPKGTKCLFRCQPDRVKRDYRGTKTCATMKCPPGTKCEQETINCFVAPCPQPDPRCV
;
A
#
# COMPACT_ATOMS: atom_id res chain seq x y z
N MET A 1 47.61 3.69 49.05
CA MET A 1 47.94 4.06 47.65
C MET A 1 47.88 2.81 46.80
N LEU A 2 46.80 2.61 46.05
CA LEU A 2 46.76 1.76 44.85
C LEU A 2 45.46 2.12 44.14
N CYS A 3 45.50 3.20 43.35
CA CYS A 3 44.44 3.51 42.40
C CYS A 3 44.65 2.59 41.19
N ALA A 4 43.84 1.54 41.08
CA ALA A 4 43.82 0.75 39.85
C ALA A 4 43.04 1.52 38.77
N TYR A 5 43.75 1.92 37.72
CA TYR A 5 43.19 2.62 36.56
C TYR A 5 42.63 1.58 35.59
N PHE A 6 41.31 1.36 35.58
CA PHE A 6 40.67 0.56 34.52
C PHE A 6 40.16 1.50 33.41
N ARG A 7 40.95 1.61 32.34
CA ARG A 7 40.56 2.29 31.09
C ARG A 7 39.66 1.36 30.28
N LEU A 8 38.34 1.57 30.32
CA LEU A 8 37.45 1.09 29.26
C LEU A 8 37.34 2.17 28.18
N LYS A 9 37.31 1.71 26.93
CA LYS A 9 37.73 2.43 25.72
C LYS A 9 36.81 3.56 25.27
N GLU A 10 35.74 3.89 25.99
CA GLU A 10 34.77 4.92 25.58
C GLU A 10 34.42 5.86 26.76
N GLY A 11 35.25 6.89 26.95
CA GLY A 11 34.83 8.24 27.37
C GLY A 11 34.21 8.53 28.74
N PHE A 12 33.85 7.57 29.59
CA PHE A 12 33.18 7.87 30.87
C PHE A 12 34.14 7.90 32.06
N SER A 13 34.39 9.10 32.59
CA SER A 13 35.19 9.33 33.80
C SER A 13 34.28 9.30 35.03
N PHE A 14 34.36 8.26 35.86
CA PHE A 14 33.62 8.19 37.12
C PHE A 14 34.56 8.40 38.30
N LEU A 15 34.38 9.53 39.01
CA LEU A 15 34.95 9.78 40.33
C LEU A 15 34.01 9.20 41.39
N PHE A 16 34.38 8.06 41.97
CA PHE A 16 33.64 7.47 43.08
C PHE A 16 34.00 8.19 44.40
N CYS A 17 33.03 8.89 45.00
CA CYS A 17 33.11 9.46 46.35
C CYS A 17 32.07 8.74 47.26
N PRO A 18 32.48 8.05 48.33
CA PRO A 18 31.64 7.00 48.96
C PRO A 18 30.59 7.48 49.98
N SER A 19 30.01 8.68 49.87
CA SER A 19 29.15 9.23 50.95
C SER A 19 27.64 9.32 50.69
N LEU A 20 27.09 8.99 49.53
CA LEU A 20 25.62 8.96 49.37
C LEU A 20 25.12 7.72 48.64
N ILE A 21 24.30 6.95 49.35
CA ILE A 21 23.49 5.83 48.87
C ILE A 21 22.45 6.38 47.89
N HIS A 22 22.83 6.57 46.63
CA HIS A 22 21.87 6.64 45.54
C HIS A 22 21.82 5.26 44.91
N LYS A 23 20.64 4.65 44.91
CA LYS A 23 20.36 3.41 44.17
C LYS A 23 20.86 3.61 42.74
N ILE A 24 22.03 3.04 42.44
CA ILE A 24 22.54 2.98 41.08
C ILE A 24 21.64 1.99 40.36
N SER A 25 20.59 2.51 39.72
CA SER A 25 19.90 1.79 38.66
C SER A 25 20.91 1.66 37.52
N VAL A 26 21.63 0.53 37.48
CA VAL A 26 22.36 0.14 36.27
C VAL A 26 21.29 -0.05 35.20
N VAL A 27 21.07 0.98 34.39
CA VAL A 27 20.32 0.83 33.15
C VAL A 27 21.25 0.02 32.26
N ILE A 28 21.10 -1.31 32.30
CA ILE A 28 21.63 -2.18 31.27
C ILE A 28 20.87 -1.75 30.01
N LYS A 29 21.40 -0.75 29.29
CA LYS A 29 20.94 -0.44 27.96
C LYS A 29 21.43 -1.59 27.10
N SER A 30 20.70 -2.70 27.17
CA SER A 30 20.74 -3.67 26.09
C SER A 30 20.34 -2.87 24.87
N CYS A 31 21.25 -2.74 23.90
CA CYS A 31 20.78 -2.71 22.53
C CYS A 31 20.16 -4.09 22.31
N SER A 32 18.93 -4.29 22.81
CA SER A 32 18.05 -5.16 22.08
C SER A 32 18.01 -4.53 20.70
N GLU A 33 18.36 -5.29 19.68
CA GLU A 33 17.99 -4.98 18.30
C GLU A 33 16.46 -5.01 18.21
N THR A 34 15.79 -4.15 19.00
CA THR A 34 14.36 -3.94 18.95
C THR A 34 14.17 -3.12 17.70
N CYS A 35 13.93 -3.85 16.63
CA CYS A 35 13.40 -3.28 15.42
C CYS A 35 12.19 -2.40 15.72
N GLY A 36 11.94 -1.44 14.84
CA GLY A 36 10.85 -0.50 15.01
C GLY A 36 9.47 -1.16 15.03
N THR A 37 8.45 -0.33 15.20
CA THR A 37 7.06 -0.79 15.14
C THR A 37 6.80 -1.51 13.81
N ASN A 38 6.24 -2.72 13.89
CA ASN A 38 5.97 -3.60 12.74
C ASN A 38 7.19 -4.10 11.98
N GLU A 39 8.38 -4.03 12.58
CA GLU A 39 9.60 -4.65 12.06
C GLU A 39 9.96 -5.91 12.86
N GLN A 40 10.74 -6.77 12.24
CA GLN A 40 11.31 -8.00 12.78
C GLN A 40 12.77 -8.09 12.38
N TYR A 41 13.61 -8.50 13.32
CA TYR A 41 15.01 -8.78 13.02
C TYR A 41 15.14 -10.10 12.25
N ASN A 42 15.83 -10.06 11.12
CA ASN A 42 16.12 -11.22 10.29
C ASN A 42 17.63 -11.39 10.12
N GLU A 43 18.13 -12.59 10.41
CA GLU A 43 19.54 -12.97 10.17
C GLU A 43 19.82 -13.23 8.67
N CYS A 44 18.79 -13.55 7.90
CA CYS A 44 18.85 -13.61 6.43
C CYS A 44 17.51 -13.12 5.86
N GLY A 45 17.41 -11.80 5.72
CA GLY A 45 16.26 -11.12 5.13
C GLY A 45 16.31 -11.07 3.60
N SER A 46 15.16 -10.81 2.97
CA SER A 46 15.07 -10.60 1.52
C SER A 46 15.76 -9.30 1.10
N ALA A 47 16.47 -9.31 -0.02
CA ALA A 47 17.03 -8.09 -0.62
C ALA A 47 15.98 -7.15 -1.23
N CYS A 48 14.78 -7.65 -1.54
CA CYS A 48 13.65 -6.78 -1.84
C CYS A 48 12.59 -6.93 -0.77
N GLU A 49 12.73 -6.14 0.26
CA GLU A 49 11.66 -5.91 1.20
C GLU A 49 10.47 -5.19 0.51
N PRO A 50 9.22 -5.59 0.76
CA PRO A 50 8.04 -4.90 0.25
C PRO A 50 8.00 -3.43 0.70
N SER A 51 7.77 -2.53 -0.25
CA SER A 51 7.63 -1.09 0.02
C SER A 51 6.33 -0.56 -0.55
N CYS A 52 5.95 0.65 -0.16
CA CYS A 52 4.75 1.28 -0.69
C CYS A 52 4.82 1.63 -2.17
N LYS A 53 6.04 1.78 -2.72
CA LYS A 53 6.26 1.95 -4.15
C LYS A 53 6.25 0.62 -4.91
N ASN A 54 6.69 -0.46 -4.26
CA ASN A 54 6.70 -1.80 -4.83
C ASN A 54 6.22 -2.84 -3.80
N PRO A 55 4.89 -3.06 -3.70
CA PRO A 55 4.31 -3.99 -2.73
C PRO A 55 4.62 -5.46 -3.01
N LYS A 56 4.92 -5.80 -4.26
CA LYS A 56 5.18 -7.18 -4.70
C LYS A 56 6.41 -7.20 -5.61
N PRO A 57 7.63 -7.14 -5.03
CA PRO A 57 8.84 -7.29 -5.83
C PRO A 57 8.88 -8.69 -6.48
N GLU A 58 8.90 -8.74 -7.81
CA GLU A 58 8.87 -10.00 -8.58
C GLU A 58 10.26 -10.63 -8.75
N MET A 59 11.30 -9.80 -8.87
CA MET A 59 12.67 -10.27 -9.05
C MET A 59 13.56 -9.76 -7.92
N CYS A 60 14.14 -10.70 -7.18
CA CYS A 60 15.10 -10.45 -6.12
C CYS A 60 16.30 -11.36 -6.26
N THR A 61 17.47 -10.85 -5.91
CA THR A 61 18.68 -11.64 -5.77
C THR A 61 18.60 -12.50 -4.50
N MET A 62 19.26 -13.66 -4.53
CA MET A 62 19.29 -14.63 -3.41
C MET A 62 20.25 -14.22 -2.28
N GLN A 63 20.56 -12.92 -2.16
CA GLN A 63 21.47 -12.40 -1.14
C GLN A 63 20.72 -12.18 0.18
N CYS A 64 21.34 -12.57 1.29
CA CYS A 64 20.82 -12.33 2.64
C CYS A 64 21.09 -10.88 3.06
N VAL A 65 20.03 -10.17 3.48
CA VAL A 65 20.15 -8.87 4.13
C VAL A 65 19.89 -9.03 5.62
N VAL A 66 20.93 -8.87 6.42
CA VAL A 66 20.85 -8.94 7.89
C VAL A 66 20.30 -7.62 8.43
N GLY A 67 19.28 -7.67 9.28
CA GLY A 67 18.76 -6.50 9.98
C GLY A 67 17.26 -6.48 10.16
N CYS A 68 16.73 -5.32 10.52
CA CYS A 68 15.30 -5.11 10.75
C CYS A 68 14.55 -4.97 9.44
N GLN A 69 13.56 -5.84 9.24
CA GLN A 69 12.68 -5.81 8.08
C GLN A 69 11.21 -5.76 8.49
N CYS A 70 10.35 -5.20 7.64
CA CYS A 70 8.91 -5.18 7.83
C CYS A 70 8.36 -6.60 7.97
N LYS A 71 7.51 -6.80 8.99
CA LYS A 71 6.78 -8.06 9.17
C LYS A 71 5.91 -8.35 7.95
N SER A 72 5.59 -9.62 7.74
CA SER A 72 4.68 -10.04 6.66
C SER A 72 3.36 -9.27 6.72
N GLY A 73 2.94 -8.71 5.58
CA GLY A 73 1.74 -7.87 5.48
C GLY A 73 1.95 -6.38 5.75
N PHE A 74 3.18 -5.96 6.07
CA PHE A 74 3.56 -4.56 6.19
C PHE A 74 4.49 -4.14 5.04
N PHE A 75 4.49 -2.84 4.74
CA PHE A 75 5.27 -2.25 3.66
C PHE A 75 6.05 -1.07 4.21
N ARG A 76 7.30 -0.91 3.76
CA ARG A 76 8.11 0.27 4.10
C ARG A 76 7.61 1.49 3.34
N ASP A 77 7.29 2.56 4.06
CA ASP A 77 6.91 3.85 3.49
C ASP A 77 8.13 4.75 3.20
N ASP A 78 7.88 5.92 2.62
CA ASP A 78 8.92 6.90 2.32
C ASP A 78 9.56 7.55 3.57
N SER A 79 8.94 7.40 4.74
CA SER A 79 9.48 7.83 6.03
C SER A 79 10.34 6.76 6.71
N GLY A 80 10.45 5.57 6.09
CA GLY A 80 11.19 4.43 6.62
C GLY A 80 10.41 3.60 7.63
N GLN A 81 9.11 3.81 7.80
CA GLN A 81 8.26 3.07 8.74
C GLN A 81 7.49 1.94 8.06
N CYS A 82 7.26 0.84 8.79
CA CYS A 82 6.47 -0.30 8.30
C CYS A 82 4.98 -0.09 8.60
N VAL A 83 4.18 0.08 7.54
CA VAL A 83 2.75 0.37 7.60
C VAL A 83 1.92 -0.76 6.97
N ALA A 84 0.75 -1.05 7.55
CA ALA A 84 -0.15 -2.11 7.05
C ALA A 84 -0.90 -1.69 5.77
N LYS A 85 -1.10 -0.38 5.61
CA LYS A 85 -1.68 0.22 4.41
C LYS A 85 -0.73 1.30 3.97
N CYS A 86 -0.23 1.18 2.76
CA CYS A 86 0.41 2.30 2.11
C CYS A 86 -0.63 3.39 1.96
N SER A 87 -0.29 4.60 2.42
CA SER A 87 -0.95 5.79 1.90
C SER A 87 -0.66 5.76 0.42
N SER A 88 -1.57 5.17 -0.35
CA SER A 88 -1.49 5.15 -1.79
C SER A 88 -1.50 6.61 -2.19
N THR A 89 -0.33 7.18 -2.39
CA THR A 89 -0.14 8.27 -3.33
C THR A 89 -0.32 7.67 -4.73
N GLU A 90 -1.50 7.11 -5.00
CA GLU A 90 -2.19 7.65 -6.16
C GLU A 90 -2.22 9.15 -5.88
N PRO A 91 -1.74 10.02 -6.79
CA PRO A 91 -2.15 11.40 -6.72
C PRO A 91 -3.66 11.34 -6.60
N SER A 92 -4.20 11.71 -5.44
CA SER A 92 -5.63 11.70 -5.20
C SER A 92 -6.18 12.75 -6.15
N LEU A 93 -6.46 12.34 -7.39
CA LEU A 93 -7.06 13.18 -8.39
C LEU A 93 -8.34 13.66 -7.72
N PRO A 94 -8.53 14.99 -7.58
CA PRO A 94 -9.74 15.49 -6.95
C PRO A 94 -10.92 14.90 -7.71
N PRO A 95 -11.97 14.41 -7.02
CA PRO A 95 -13.17 13.94 -7.70
C PRO A 95 -13.66 15.03 -8.65
N CYS A 96 -14.26 14.64 -9.78
CA CYS A 96 -14.70 15.60 -10.80
C CYS A 96 -15.65 16.67 -10.24
N SER A 97 -16.34 16.39 -9.14
CA SER A 97 -17.19 17.33 -8.41
C SER A 97 -16.44 18.50 -7.76
N GLN A 98 -15.14 18.38 -7.53
CA GLN A 98 -14.30 19.39 -6.87
C GLN A 98 -13.51 20.25 -7.85
N VAL A 99 -13.50 19.92 -9.15
CA VAL A 99 -12.79 20.70 -10.17
C VAL A 99 -13.72 21.75 -10.77
N LYS A 100 -13.40 23.03 -10.57
CA LYS A 100 -14.13 24.15 -11.19
C LYS A 100 -13.52 24.47 -12.56
N CYS A 101 -14.24 24.17 -13.64
CA CYS A 101 -13.83 24.54 -15.00
C CYS A 101 -14.19 26.02 -15.30
N PRO A 102 -13.37 26.76 -16.08
CA PRO A 102 -13.75 28.07 -16.61
C PRO A 102 -15.06 28.02 -17.41
N LYS A 103 -15.81 29.12 -17.42
CA LYS A 103 -17.07 29.21 -18.18
C LYS A 103 -16.83 28.94 -19.67
N GLY A 104 -17.69 28.13 -20.28
CA GLY A 104 -17.60 27.75 -21.69
C GLY A 104 -16.65 26.59 -21.99
N THR A 105 -16.00 26.00 -20.98
CA THR A 105 -15.14 24.82 -21.15
C THR A 105 -15.78 23.57 -20.54
N LYS A 106 -15.52 22.40 -21.14
CA LYS A 106 -15.85 21.10 -20.53
C LYS A 106 -14.54 20.48 -20.06
N CYS A 107 -14.45 20.12 -18.78
CA CYS A 107 -13.29 19.40 -18.30
C CYS A 107 -13.20 18.04 -18.98
N LEU A 108 -12.14 17.84 -19.79
CA LEU A 108 -11.82 16.57 -20.43
C LEU A 108 -10.84 15.80 -19.54
N PHE A 109 -11.25 15.47 -18.32
CA PHE A 109 -10.50 14.47 -17.56
C PHE A 109 -10.65 13.14 -18.31
N ARG A 110 -9.53 12.46 -18.59
CA ARG A 110 -9.58 11.01 -18.81
C ARG A 110 -9.98 10.39 -17.47
N CYS A 111 -11.26 10.48 -17.13
CA CYS A 111 -11.87 9.59 -16.16
C CYS A 111 -11.76 8.22 -16.81
N GLN A 112 -10.65 7.55 -16.57
CA GLN A 112 -10.47 6.20 -17.05
C GLN A 112 -11.35 5.33 -16.14
N PRO A 113 -12.50 4.82 -16.62
CA PRO A 113 -13.36 3.98 -15.80
C PRO A 113 -12.82 2.53 -15.73
N ASP A 114 -11.49 2.35 -15.81
CA ASP A 114 -10.88 1.05 -16.13
C ASP A 114 -10.18 0.41 -14.94
N ARG A 115 -10.83 0.41 -13.77
CA ARG A 115 -10.70 -0.74 -12.86
C ARG A 115 -12.10 -1.26 -12.56
N VAL A 116 -12.54 -2.17 -13.42
CA VAL A 116 -13.86 -2.83 -13.51
C VAL A 116 -14.94 -2.06 -14.28
N LYS A 117 -14.70 -1.77 -15.56
CA LYS A 117 -15.70 -2.16 -16.56
C LYS A 117 -15.14 -3.35 -17.30
N ARG A 118 -15.66 -4.55 -16.96
CA ARG A 118 -15.61 -5.65 -17.93
C ARG A 118 -16.15 -5.10 -19.23
N ASP A 119 -15.32 -5.23 -20.25
CA ASP A 119 -15.68 -4.99 -21.62
C ASP A 119 -16.95 -5.76 -21.96
N TYR A 120 -18.08 -5.08 -21.88
CA TYR A 120 -19.31 -5.49 -22.54
C TYR A 120 -19.55 -4.52 -23.70
N ARG A 121 -18.48 -4.22 -24.45
CA ARG A 121 -18.58 -3.70 -25.81
C ARG A 121 -19.14 -4.83 -26.67
N GLY A 122 -20.45 -5.03 -26.64
CA GLY A 122 -20.99 -6.05 -27.53
C GLY A 122 -22.49 -6.36 -27.49
N THR A 123 -23.21 -6.23 -26.38
CA THR A 123 -24.62 -6.60 -26.43
C THR A 123 -25.45 -5.47 -26.99
N LYS A 124 -25.80 -5.62 -28.27
CA LYS A 124 -26.88 -4.87 -28.91
C LYS A 124 -28.11 -5.01 -28.00
N THR A 125 -28.76 -3.92 -27.66
CA THR A 125 -30.03 -3.94 -26.92
C THR A 125 -31.06 -3.13 -27.71
N CYS A 126 -32.34 -3.27 -27.41
CA CYS A 126 -33.36 -2.42 -28.01
C CYS A 126 -33.18 -0.92 -27.70
N ALA A 127 -32.38 -0.57 -26.69
CA ALA A 127 -32.02 0.82 -26.41
C ALA A 127 -31.07 1.43 -27.46
N THR A 128 -30.29 0.60 -28.17
CA THR A 128 -29.28 1.04 -29.15
C THR A 128 -29.54 0.54 -30.57
N MET A 129 -30.43 -0.44 -30.76
CA MET A 129 -30.80 -0.97 -32.07
C MET A 129 -31.78 -0.05 -32.79
N LYS A 130 -31.49 0.27 -34.06
CA LYS A 130 -32.42 0.99 -34.96
C LYS A 130 -33.10 -0.01 -35.88
N CYS A 131 -34.41 -0.13 -35.76
CA CYS A 131 -35.22 -1.00 -36.61
C CYS A 131 -35.76 -0.24 -37.85
N PRO A 132 -36.03 -0.93 -38.97
CA PRO A 132 -36.71 -0.34 -40.13
C PRO A 132 -38.08 0.27 -39.77
N PRO A 133 -38.56 1.27 -40.53
CA PRO A 133 -39.88 1.85 -40.30
C PRO A 133 -40.98 0.79 -40.38
N GLY A 134 -41.88 0.77 -39.39
CA GLY A 134 -42.99 -0.19 -39.31
C GLY A 134 -42.69 -1.46 -38.50
N THR A 135 -41.45 -1.64 -38.02
CA THR A 135 -41.08 -2.75 -37.12
C THR A 135 -40.82 -2.25 -35.70
N LYS A 136 -41.04 -3.11 -34.71
CA LYS A 136 -40.79 -2.83 -33.29
C LYS A 136 -39.62 -3.67 -32.80
N CYS A 137 -38.81 -3.11 -31.91
CA CYS A 137 -37.74 -3.87 -31.30
C CYS A 137 -38.26 -4.68 -30.11
N GLU A 138 -37.96 -5.98 -30.10
CA GLU A 138 -38.30 -6.91 -29.03
C GLU A 138 -37.02 -7.56 -28.48
N GLN A 139 -36.89 -7.59 -27.15
CA GLN A 139 -35.75 -8.20 -26.47
C GLN A 139 -36.24 -8.91 -25.20
N GLU A 140 -36.03 -10.22 -25.14
CA GLU A 140 -36.40 -11.02 -23.98
C GLU A 140 -35.51 -10.68 -22.78
N THR A 141 -36.06 -10.67 -21.57
CA THR A 141 -35.27 -10.51 -20.34
C THR A 141 -35.19 -11.85 -19.64
N ILE A 142 -33.97 -12.36 -19.47
CA ILE A 142 -33.76 -13.62 -18.74
C ILE A 142 -33.50 -13.33 -17.25
N ASN A 143 -34.07 -14.17 -16.39
CA ASN A 143 -33.78 -14.13 -14.95
C ASN A 143 -32.47 -14.88 -14.67
N CYS A 144 -31.54 -14.19 -14.03
CA CYS A 144 -30.23 -14.68 -13.64
C CYS A 144 -30.08 -14.58 -12.12
N PHE A 145 -29.43 -15.55 -11.50
CA PHE A 145 -29.19 -15.54 -10.05
C PHE A 145 -27.89 -14.83 -9.65
N VAL A 146 -26.93 -14.68 -10.59
CA VAL A 146 -25.61 -14.07 -10.34
C VAL A 146 -25.22 -13.17 -11.51
N ALA A 147 -24.73 -11.96 -11.20
CA ALA A 147 -24.24 -11.01 -12.20
C ALA A 147 -22.81 -11.34 -12.68
N PRO A 148 -22.45 -11.07 -13.95
CA PRO A 148 -23.22 -10.36 -14.97
C PRO A 148 -24.12 -11.32 -15.75
N CYS A 149 -25.35 -10.87 -15.97
CA CYS A 149 -26.37 -11.66 -16.65
C CYS A 149 -26.17 -11.56 -18.17
N PRO A 150 -26.10 -12.69 -18.90
CA PRO A 150 -26.11 -12.62 -20.35
C PRO A 150 -27.43 -12.00 -20.81
N GLN A 151 -27.38 -10.99 -21.67
CA GLN A 151 -28.58 -10.46 -22.30
C GLN A 151 -28.77 -11.13 -23.66
N PRO A 152 -29.97 -11.63 -23.99
CA PRO A 152 -30.24 -12.17 -25.32
C PRO A 152 -30.28 -11.04 -26.36
N ASP A 153 -30.00 -11.40 -27.61
CA ASP A 153 -29.93 -10.44 -28.72
C ASP A 153 -31.32 -9.89 -29.08
N PRO A 154 -31.46 -8.57 -29.31
CA PRO A 154 -32.70 -7.93 -29.73
C PRO A 154 -33.04 -8.28 -31.18
N ARG A 155 -34.34 -8.32 -31.50
CA ARG A 155 -34.87 -8.56 -32.85
C ARG A 155 -35.88 -7.50 -33.22
N CYS A 156 -35.91 -7.10 -34.50
CA CYS A 156 -36.96 -6.25 -35.04
C CYS A 156 -38.07 -7.16 -35.57
N VAL A 157 -39.29 -7.00 -35.04
CA VAL A 157 -40.49 -7.74 -35.42
C VAL A 157 -41.54 -6.82 -36.05
#